data_AF-M7ZGJ4-F1
#
_entry.id   AF-M7ZGJ4-F1
#
_cell.length_a   1.000
_cell.length_b   1.000
_cell.length_c   1.000
_cell.angle_alpha   90.00
_cell.angle_beta   90.00
_cell.angle_gamma   90.00
#
_symmetry.space_group_name_H-M   'P 1'
#
loop_
_entity.id
_entity.type
_entity.pdbx_description
1 polymer ?
#
loop_
_entity_poly.entity_id
_entity_poly.type
_entity_poly.pdbx_seq_one_letter_code
_entity_poly.pdbx_strand_id
1 'polypeptide(L)'
;MAWGGLFLSLSRPTPEQQKSCLAAAGGFNYDTDLHGATHPKSPAALTTAEDSDRVRGFSVTRSRVLVGSGADTFRHAKSALLSWKHLALGWAEAEPGTPVKIGARFCICYKEVVPWVMFPLQIAYVTDDKYNGGKRGKGGVFAFGSGTLQGHLLVDAEERVWYEVVSFSKPAHPLSALCYPYVRLRQRHFARESGKAVLRHVAAACSSSRTPPPTQ
;
A
#
# COMPACT_ATOMS: atom_id res chain seq x y z
N MET A 1 -14.00 -2.76 23.23
CA MET A 1 -13.98 -4.22 23.37
C MET A 1 -13.31 -4.80 22.14
N ALA A 2 -12.22 -5.56 22.32
CA ALA A 2 -11.55 -6.24 21.21
C ALA A 2 -12.19 -7.62 21.03
N TRP A 3 -12.91 -7.82 19.93
CA TRP A 3 -13.36 -9.14 19.49
C TRP A 3 -12.52 -9.54 18.29
N GLY A 4 -11.76 -10.64 18.40
CA GLY A 4 -11.06 -11.26 17.26
C GLY A 4 -10.01 -10.39 16.55
N GLY A 5 -9.31 -9.50 17.26
CA GLY A 5 -8.28 -8.63 16.68
C GLY A 5 -8.82 -7.41 15.93
N LEU A 6 -10.14 -7.20 15.90
CA LEU A 6 -10.77 -6.00 15.38
C LEU A 6 -11.00 -4.99 16.51
N PHE A 7 -10.36 -3.83 16.41
CA PHE A 7 -10.57 -2.73 17.35
C PHE A 7 -11.48 -1.68 16.72
N LEU A 8 -12.63 -1.44 17.35
CA LEU A 8 -13.62 -0.45 16.95
C LEU A 8 -13.63 0.71 17.96
N SER A 9 -13.66 1.95 17.45
CA SER A 9 -13.76 3.17 18.24
C SER A 9 -14.76 4.14 17.60
N LEU A 10 -15.51 4.91 18.41
CA LEU A 10 -16.40 5.96 17.88
C LEU A 10 -15.63 7.25 17.53
N SER A 11 -14.47 7.44 18.13
CA SER A 11 -13.55 8.54 17.86
C SER A 11 -12.26 8.04 17.21
N ARG A 12 -11.49 8.96 16.61
CA ARG A 12 -10.20 8.63 15.99
C ARG A 12 -9.29 7.97 17.03
N PRO A 13 -8.67 6.81 16.74
CA PRO A 13 -7.84 6.12 17.71
C PRO A 13 -6.60 6.92 18.11
N THR A 14 -6.34 7.02 19.40
CA THR A 14 -5.15 7.69 19.94
C THR A 14 -3.88 6.88 19.65
N PRO A 15 -2.69 7.50 19.70
CA PRO A 15 -1.42 6.76 19.57
C PRO A 15 -1.27 5.62 20.60
N GLU A 16 -1.79 5.81 21.82
CA GLU A 16 -1.78 4.78 22.87
C GLU A 16 -2.68 3.60 22.53
N GLN A 17 -3.86 3.86 21.94
CA GLN A 17 -4.77 2.82 21.46
C GLN A 17 -4.15 2.04 20.29
N GLN A 18 -3.44 2.73 19.39
CA GLN A 18 -2.71 2.10 18.28
C GLN A 18 -1.59 1.20 18.79
N LYS A 19 -0.78 1.68 19.75
CA LYS A 19 0.26 0.88 20.43
C LYS A 19 -0.33 -0.34 21.14
N SER A 20 -1.45 -0.17 21.84
CA SER A 20 -2.13 -1.26 22.54
C SER A 20 -2.67 -2.30 21.55
N CYS A 21 -3.25 -1.85 20.43
CA CYS A 21 -3.71 -2.69 19.33
C CYS A 21 -2.56 -3.51 18.72
N LEU A 22 -1.42 -2.86 18.49
CA LEU A 22 -0.21 -3.52 17.99
C LEU A 22 0.35 -4.56 18.96
N ALA A 23 0.39 -4.24 20.27
CA ALA A 23 0.88 -5.15 21.30
C ALA A 23 -0.03 -6.39 21.46
N ALA A 24 -1.34 -6.21 21.31
CA ALA A 24 -2.32 -7.30 21.37
C ALA A 24 -2.36 -8.15 20.09
N ALA A 25 -1.83 -7.65 18.97
CA ALA A 25 -1.85 -8.36 17.71
C ALA A 25 -0.79 -9.48 17.67
N GLY A 26 -1.17 -10.64 17.13
CA GLY A 26 -0.24 -11.72 16.80
C GLY A 26 0.54 -11.44 15.51
N GLY A 27 1.21 -12.48 14.99
CA GLY A 27 1.83 -12.46 13.66
C GLY A 27 0.80 -12.49 12.52
N PHE A 28 1.26 -12.81 11.32
CA PHE A 28 0.38 -12.97 10.15
C PHE A 28 -0.72 -14.02 10.41
N ASN A 29 -1.95 -13.70 10.00
CA ASN A 29 -3.15 -14.52 10.20
C ASN A 29 -3.42 -15.49 9.03
N TYR A 30 -2.40 -15.81 8.24
CA TYR A 30 -2.44 -16.74 7.12
C TYR A 30 -1.13 -17.52 7.04
N ASP A 31 -1.20 -18.64 6.34
CA ASP A 31 -0.14 -19.64 6.23
C ASP A 31 1.20 -19.03 5.79
N THR A 32 2.29 -19.57 6.35
CA THR A 32 3.66 -19.05 6.20
C THR A 32 4.17 -19.09 4.75
N ASP A 33 3.70 -20.05 3.95
CA ASP A 33 3.99 -20.15 2.52
C ASP A 33 3.39 -19.00 1.70
N LEU A 34 2.37 -18.32 2.23
CA LEU A 34 1.73 -17.18 1.58
C LEU A 34 2.30 -15.82 2.04
N HIS A 35 3.30 -15.82 2.94
CA HIS A 35 3.96 -14.59 3.38
C HIS A 35 4.71 -13.96 2.21
N GLY A 36 4.25 -12.80 1.76
CA GLY A 36 4.82 -12.14 0.58
C GLY A 36 4.41 -12.79 -0.75
N ALA A 37 3.29 -13.50 -0.83
CA ALA A 37 2.80 -14.13 -2.07
C ALA A 37 2.68 -13.17 -3.28
N THR A 38 2.60 -11.87 -3.01
CA THR A 38 2.51 -10.80 -4.01
C THR A 38 3.83 -10.07 -4.25
N HIS A 39 4.95 -10.60 -3.73
CA HIS A 39 6.27 -10.03 -3.97
C HIS A 39 6.52 -9.96 -5.48
N PRO A 40 6.86 -8.79 -6.02
CA PRO A 40 7.11 -8.66 -7.45
C PRO A 40 8.34 -9.50 -7.81
N LYS A 41 8.19 -10.46 -8.72
CA LYS A 41 9.31 -11.31 -9.19
C LYS A 41 10.15 -10.62 -10.27
N SER A 42 9.57 -9.65 -10.98
CA SER A 42 10.21 -8.81 -12.01
C SER A 42 9.28 -7.66 -12.40
N PRO A 43 9.79 -6.49 -12.87
CA PRO A 43 8.97 -5.44 -13.44
C PRO A 43 8.11 -5.90 -14.65
N ALA A 44 8.55 -6.94 -15.37
CA ALA A 44 7.81 -7.54 -16.48
C ALA A 44 6.85 -8.67 -16.06
N ALA A 45 7.00 -9.23 -14.85
CA ALA A 45 6.15 -10.34 -14.38
C ALA A 45 4.78 -9.89 -13.84
N LEU A 46 4.47 -8.59 -13.91
CA LEU A 46 3.25 -8.00 -13.39
C LEU A 46 2.26 -7.58 -14.49
N THR A 47 2.67 -7.66 -15.77
CA THR A 47 1.83 -7.32 -16.93
C THR A 47 0.97 -8.47 -17.43
N THR A 48 1.15 -9.69 -16.89
CA THR A 48 0.37 -10.84 -17.31
C THR A 48 -0.64 -11.22 -16.22
N ALA A 49 -1.86 -11.37 -16.71
CA ALA A 49 -2.96 -12.08 -16.11
C ALA A 49 -3.89 -11.24 -15.20
N GLU A 50 -4.95 -10.78 -15.85
CA GLU A 50 -6.32 -10.78 -15.33
C GLU A 50 -6.82 -12.19 -14.92
N ASP A 51 -5.97 -13.22 -14.81
CA ASP A 51 -6.40 -14.55 -14.40
C ASP A 51 -6.59 -14.66 -12.90
N SER A 52 -7.80 -15.06 -12.60
CA SER A 52 -8.35 -15.44 -11.34
C SER A 52 -7.61 -16.60 -10.68
N ASP A 53 -6.47 -16.37 -10.07
CA ASP A 53 -5.99 -17.34 -9.08
C ASP A 53 -6.66 -17.06 -7.75
N ARG A 54 -7.84 -17.68 -7.58
CA ARG A 54 -8.33 -18.07 -6.25
C ARG A 54 -7.35 -19.06 -5.64
N VAL A 55 -6.16 -18.59 -5.26
CA VAL A 55 -5.22 -19.41 -4.49
C VAL A 55 -5.92 -19.72 -3.17
N ARG A 56 -6.37 -20.96 -2.98
CA ARG A 56 -6.91 -21.46 -1.71
C ARG A 56 -8.03 -20.56 -1.12
N GLY A 57 -8.90 -20.02 -1.99
CA GLY A 57 -10.03 -19.17 -1.60
C GLY A 57 -9.70 -17.68 -1.35
N PHE A 58 -8.46 -17.25 -1.58
CA PHE A 58 -8.10 -15.84 -1.59
C PHE A 58 -8.58 -15.15 -2.86
N SER A 59 -8.92 -13.87 -2.76
CA SER A 59 -9.15 -13.00 -3.91
C SER A 59 -8.06 -11.95 -3.98
N VAL A 60 -7.63 -11.67 -5.21
CA VAL A 60 -6.71 -10.59 -5.52
C VAL A 60 -7.52 -9.39 -6.05
N THR A 61 -7.25 -8.21 -5.51
CA THR A 61 -7.68 -6.94 -6.10
C THR A 61 -6.42 -6.18 -6.47
N ARG A 62 -6.24 -5.88 -7.75
CA ARG A 62 -5.10 -5.11 -8.27
C ARG A 62 -5.60 -3.80 -8.88
N SER A 63 -4.90 -2.71 -8.64
CA SER A 63 -5.12 -1.42 -9.28
C SER A 63 -3.79 -0.82 -9.63
N ARG A 64 -3.65 -0.35 -10.86
CA ARG A 64 -2.42 0.26 -11.36
C ARG A 64 -2.74 1.62 -11.99
N VAL A 65 -1.91 2.62 -11.70
CA VAL A 65 -2.04 3.98 -12.22
C VAL A 65 -0.69 4.46 -12.72
N LEU A 66 -0.68 5.06 -13.91
CA LEU A 66 0.50 5.73 -14.45
C LEU A 66 0.71 7.03 -13.67
N VAL A 67 1.84 7.16 -12.96
CA VAL A 67 2.14 8.35 -12.16
C VAL A 67 2.99 9.38 -12.90
N GLY A 68 3.66 8.98 -13.99
CA GLY A 68 4.46 9.85 -14.85
C GLY A 68 5.59 9.08 -15.51
N SER A 69 6.69 9.76 -15.81
CA SER A 69 7.88 9.15 -16.40
C SER A 69 9.18 9.70 -15.83
N GLY A 70 10.25 8.93 -15.93
CA GLY A 70 11.62 9.33 -15.58
C GLY A 70 11.98 9.21 -14.10
N ALA A 71 13.26 9.45 -13.81
CA ALA A 71 13.87 9.20 -12.50
C ALA A 71 13.32 10.12 -11.39
N ASP A 72 12.97 11.36 -11.73
CA ASP A 72 12.37 12.30 -10.79
C ASP A 72 10.99 11.84 -10.30
N THR A 73 10.15 11.43 -11.24
CA THR A 73 8.83 10.85 -10.94
C THR A 73 8.97 9.62 -10.05
N PHE A 74 9.90 8.72 -10.37
CA PHE A 74 10.15 7.53 -9.55
C PHE A 74 10.57 7.89 -8.13
N ARG A 75 11.49 8.84 -7.97
CA ARG A 75 11.95 9.31 -6.66
C ARG A 75 10.83 9.95 -5.85
N HIS A 76 10.02 10.81 -6.47
CA HIS A 76 8.88 11.45 -5.80
C HIS A 76 7.80 10.44 -5.43
N ALA A 77 7.49 9.49 -6.31
CA ALA A 77 6.54 8.42 -6.01
C ALA A 77 7.04 7.53 -4.88
N LYS A 78 8.33 7.17 -4.87
CA LYS A 78 8.97 6.41 -3.79
C LYS A 78 8.89 7.16 -2.47
N SER A 79 9.16 8.46 -2.47
CA SER A 79 9.01 9.31 -1.28
C SER A 79 7.56 9.30 -0.75
N ALA A 80 6.56 9.32 -1.63
CA ALA A 80 5.15 9.20 -1.25
C ALA A 80 4.83 7.88 -0.52
N LEU A 81 5.48 6.77 -0.93
CA LEU A 81 5.33 5.48 -0.25
C LEU A 81 6.05 5.45 1.09
N LEU A 82 7.30 5.89 1.14
CA LEU A 82 8.11 5.93 2.36
C LEU A 82 7.51 6.86 3.43
N SER A 83 6.78 7.90 3.02
CA SER A 83 6.10 8.84 3.91
C SER A 83 4.59 8.58 4.05
N TRP A 84 4.13 7.40 3.63
CA TRP A 84 2.74 6.93 3.78
C TRP A 84 1.66 7.85 3.18
N LYS A 85 2.01 8.69 2.19
CA LYS A 85 1.06 9.62 1.53
C LYS A 85 -0.04 8.91 0.75
N HIS A 86 0.23 7.71 0.26
CA HIS A 86 -0.75 6.83 -0.36
C HIS A 86 -1.86 6.37 0.62
N LEU A 87 -1.58 6.42 1.93
CA LEU A 87 -2.55 6.25 3.00
C LEU A 87 -2.99 7.58 3.63
N ALA A 88 -2.62 8.76 3.13
CA ALA A 88 -3.05 10.03 3.74
C ALA A 88 -4.39 10.51 3.15
N LEU A 89 -5.46 9.72 3.36
CA LEU A 89 -6.76 9.90 2.68
C LEU A 89 -7.82 10.57 3.57
N GLY A 90 -7.50 10.90 4.83
CA GLY A 90 -8.41 11.48 5.82
C GLY A 90 -9.40 10.48 6.44
N TRP A 91 -9.72 9.40 5.73
CA TRP A 91 -10.49 8.25 6.23
C TRP A 91 -9.65 6.98 6.32
N ALA A 92 -8.44 6.97 5.79
CA ALA A 92 -7.42 5.96 6.08
C ALA A 92 -6.14 6.73 6.37
N GLU A 93 -5.36 6.28 7.35
CA GLU A 93 -4.07 6.85 7.76
C GLU A 93 -3.20 5.78 8.41
N ALA A 94 -1.89 5.80 8.11
CA ALA A 94 -0.89 5.04 8.86
C ALA A 94 -0.31 5.89 10.00
N GLU A 95 0.24 5.23 11.01
CA GLU A 95 0.98 5.89 12.08
C GLU A 95 2.17 6.70 11.50
N PRO A 96 2.27 8.00 11.84
CA PRO A 96 3.39 8.83 11.41
C PRO A 96 4.72 8.28 11.93
N GLY A 97 5.74 8.28 11.07
CA GLY A 97 7.10 7.88 11.46
C GLY A 97 7.37 6.37 11.45
N THR A 98 6.40 5.53 11.08
CA THR A 98 6.66 4.11 10.85
C THR A 98 7.70 3.93 9.74
N PRO A 99 8.82 3.25 10.00
CA PRO A 99 9.80 2.96 8.96
C PRO A 99 9.29 1.87 8.03
N VAL A 100 9.43 2.07 6.71
CA VAL A 100 9.17 1.03 5.71
C VAL A 100 10.34 0.05 5.67
N LYS A 101 10.37 -0.89 6.62
CA LYS A 101 11.41 -1.93 6.78
C LYS A 101 10.76 -3.28 7.07
N ILE A 102 11.37 -4.37 6.61
CA ILE A 102 10.90 -5.73 6.88
C ILE A 102 10.78 -5.95 8.40
N GLY A 103 9.65 -6.52 8.83
CA GLY A 103 9.34 -6.76 10.24
C GLY A 103 8.81 -5.55 11.00
N ALA A 104 8.83 -4.34 10.43
CA ALA A 104 8.23 -3.18 11.07
C ALA A 104 6.72 -3.40 11.23
N ARG A 105 6.22 -3.15 12.44
CA ARG A 105 4.80 -3.27 12.80
C ARG A 105 4.20 -1.87 12.90
N PHE A 106 2.99 -1.72 12.38
CA PHE A 106 2.29 -0.44 12.37
C PHE A 106 0.79 -0.62 12.34
N CYS A 107 0.07 0.43 12.73
CA CYS A 107 -1.37 0.44 12.72
C CYS A 107 -1.88 1.31 11.58
N ILE A 108 -2.87 0.80 10.85
CA ILE A 108 -3.69 1.62 9.96
C ILE A 108 -4.99 1.95 10.69
N CYS A 109 -5.28 3.23 10.79
CA CYS A 109 -6.56 3.72 11.26
C CYS A 109 -7.46 3.99 10.06
N TYR A 110 -8.65 3.42 10.07
CA TYR A 110 -9.60 3.46 8.97
C TYR A 110 -10.97 3.90 9.49
N LYS A 111 -11.51 5.00 8.98
CA LYS A 111 -12.86 5.47 9.28
C LYS A 111 -13.86 4.77 8.36
N GLU A 112 -14.62 3.85 8.93
CA GLU A 112 -15.86 3.35 8.31
C GLU A 112 -17.00 4.34 8.59
N VAL A 113 -18.19 4.07 8.03
CA VAL A 113 -19.35 4.99 8.08
C VAL A 113 -19.65 5.50 9.51
N VAL A 114 -19.51 4.63 10.51
CA VAL A 114 -19.74 4.97 11.92
C VAL A 114 -18.48 4.75 12.77
N PRO A 115 -17.85 3.55 12.81
CA PRO A 115 -16.68 3.35 13.65
C PRO A 115 -15.37 3.66 12.92
N TRP A 116 -14.37 4.07 13.70
CA TRP A 116 -12.97 3.89 13.36
C TRP A 116 -12.56 2.44 13.64
N VAL A 117 -11.81 1.89 12.70
CA VAL A 117 -11.25 0.55 12.72
C VAL A 117 -9.73 0.66 12.73
N MET A 118 -9.08 -0.12 13.58
CA MET A 118 -7.62 -0.27 13.55
C MET A 118 -7.22 -1.62 12.97
N PHE A 119 -6.28 -1.60 12.04
CA PHE A 119 -5.68 -2.78 11.46
C PHE A 119 -4.20 -2.84 11.83
N PRO A 120 -3.80 -3.73 12.77
CA PRO A 120 -2.40 -3.96 13.06
C PRO A 120 -1.78 -4.76 11.91
N LEU A 121 -0.73 -4.23 11.31
CA LEU A 121 -0.03 -4.82 10.17
C LEU A 121 1.46 -4.96 10.47
N GLN A 122 2.09 -5.87 9.73
CA GLN A 122 3.54 -6.08 9.73
C GLN A 122 4.04 -6.11 8.29
N ILE A 123 5.13 -5.41 8.02
CA ILE A 123 5.79 -5.41 6.71
C ILE A 123 6.47 -6.77 6.48
N ALA A 124 6.01 -7.48 5.46
CA ALA A 124 6.48 -8.82 5.08
C ALA A 124 7.72 -8.75 4.19
N TYR A 125 7.79 -7.77 3.29
CA TYR A 125 8.93 -7.59 2.38
C TYR A 125 9.08 -6.12 1.98
N VAL A 126 10.32 -5.76 1.60
CA VAL A 126 10.68 -4.51 0.95
C VAL A 126 11.67 -4.82 -0.15
N THR A 127 11.39 -4.36 -1.36
CA THR A 127 12.26 -4.39 -2.53
C THR A 127 12.64 -2.95 -2.87
N ASP A 128 13.93 -2.67 -3.03
CA ASP A 128 14.42 -1.35 -3.38
C ASP A 128 15.53 -1.45 -4.42
N ASP A 129 15.13 -1.59 -5.68
CA ASP A 129 16.03 -1.53 -6.81
C ASP A 129 16.20 -0.07 -7.22
N LYS A 130 17.45 0.40 -7.17
CA LYS A 130 17.79 1.78 -7.53
C LYS A 130 17.53 2.02 -9.02
N TYR A 131 16.66 2.97 -9.32
CA TYR A 131 16.52 3.52 -10.67
C TYR A 131 17.36 4.80 -10.80
N ASN A 132 18.42 4.74 -11.61
CA ASN A 132 19.35 5.85 -11.79
C ASN A 132 19.17 6.59 -13.13
N GLY A 133 18.14 6.28 -13.93
CA GLY A 133 17.90 6.88 -15.25
C GLY A 133 19.01 6.54 -16.25
N GLY A 134 18.77 5.59 -17.15
CA GLY A 134 19.84 5.10 -18.03
C GLY A 134 19.39 4.43 -19.31
N LYS A 135 20.10 4.75 -20.40
CA LYS A 135 19.98 4.27 -21.80
C LYS A 135 20.07 2.72 -22.00
N ARG A 136 20.03 1.90 -20.95
CA ARG A 136 20.22 0.44 -21.00
C ARG A 136 19.18 -0.34 -20.19
N GLY A 137 17.90 -0.03 -20.34
CA GLY A 137 16.79 -0.99 -20.22
C GLY A 137 16.53 -1.72 -18.89
N LYS A 138 17.28 -1.46 -17.81
CA LYS A 138 16.93 -1.96 -16.47
C LYS A 138 16.00 -0.96 -15.79
N GLY A 139 14.70 -1.19 -15.92
CA GLY A 139 13.68 -0.52 -15.09
C GLY A 139 13.96 -0.76 -13.61
N GLY A 140 13.62 0.21 -12.76
CA GLY A 140 13.72 0.05 -11.30
C GLY A 140 12.39 -0.32 -10.67
N VAL A 141 12.47 -0.98 -9.51
CA VAL A 141 11.31 -1.42 -8.74
C VAL A 141 11.50 -0.99 -7.30
N PHE A 142 10.49 -0.33 -6.75
CA PHE A 142 10.38 -0.17 -5.30
C PHE A 142 9.06 -0.77 -4.86
N ALA A 143 9.09 -1.75 -3.99
CA ALA A 143 7.87 -2.42 -3.53
C ALA A 143 7.94 -2.71 -2.05
N PHE A 144 6.79 -2.63 -1.39
CA PHE A 144 6.66 -3.20 -0.06
C PHE A 144 5.27 -3.78 0.13
N GLY A 145 5.18 -4.82 0.94
CA GLY A 145 3.91 -5.46 1.28
C GLY A 145 3.79 -5.68 2.77
N SER A 146 2.60 -5.43 3.30
CA SER A 146 2.25 -5.64 4.71
C SER A 146 0.89 -6.31 4.83
N GLY A 147 0.84 -7.59 5.22
CA GLY A 147 -0.42 -8.31 5.31
C GLY A 147 -1.31 -8.11 4.06
N THR A 148 -2.50 -7.55 4.29
CA THR A 148 -3.51 -7.25 3.26
C THR A 148 -3.29 -5.96 2.47
N LEU A 149 -2.36 -5.09 2.88
CA LEU A 149 -2.07 -3.81 2.23
C LEU A 149 -0.69 -3.80 1.58
N GLN A 150 -0.60 -3.41 0.31
CA GLN A 150 0.64 -3.46 -0.47
C GLN A 150 0.74 -2.28 -1.42
N GLY A 151 1.96 -1.77 -1.59
CA GLY A 151 2.28 -0.70 -2.51
C GLY A 151 3.51 -1.04 -3.35
N HIS A 152 3.33 -1.07 -4.66
CA HIS A 152 4.36 -1.35 -5.65
C HIS A 152 4.58 -0.14 -6.55
N LEU A 153 5.83 0.22 -6.79
CA LEU A 153 6.27 1.20 -7.78
C LEU A 153 7.17 0.52 -8.79
N LEU A 154 6.87 0.75 -10.05
CA LEU A 154 7.50 0.06 -11.18
C LEU A 154 7.88 1.09 -12.23
N VAL A 155 9.12 1.07 -12.69
CA VAL A 155 9.52 1.78 -13.91
C VAL A 155 9.61 0.75 -15.04
N ASP A 156 8.84 0.96 -16.10
CA ASP A 156 8.93 0.10 -17.28
C ASP A 156 10.08 0.51 -18.21
N ALA A 157 10.26 -0.25 -19.30
CA ALA A 157 11.34 -0.05 -20.26
C ALA A 157 11.30 1.31 -20.98
N GLU A 158 10.14 1.98 -21.00
CA GLU A 158 9.94 3.29 -21.60
C GLU A 158 10.01 4.42 -20.56
N GLU A 159 10.64 4.14 -19.41
CA GLU A 159 10.76 5.05 -18.28
C GLU A 159 9.41 5.48 -17.68
N ARG A 160 8.31 4.78 -17.99
CA ARG A 160 7.01 5.10 -17.40
C ARG A 160 6.97 4.55 -15.99
N VAL A 161 6.61 5.41 -15.05
CA VAL A 161 6.50 5.09 -13.64
C VAL A 161 5.06 4.77 -13.32
N TRP A 162 4.84 3.58 -12.80
CA TRP A 162 3.54 3.06 -12.41
C TRP A 162 3.49 2.86 -10.91
N TYR A 163 2.36 3.24 -10.33
CA TYR A 163 2.00 2.87 -8.97
C TYR A 163 0.93 1.77 -9.03
N GLU A 164 1.19 0.66 -8.34
CA GLU A 164 0.30 -0.47 -8.22
C GLU A 164 -0.02 -0.76 -6.74
N VAL A 165 -1.28 -1.06 -6.48
CA VAL A 165 -1.78 -1.54 -5.19
C VAL A 165 -2.37 -2.91 -5.40
N VAL A 166 -1.95 -3.87 -4.58
CA VAL A 166 -2.47 -5.22 -4.57
C VAL A 166 -3.04 -5.53 -3.18
N SER A 167 -4.27 -6.01 -3.15
CA SER A 167 -4.91 -6.56 -1.94
C SER A 167 -5.13 -8.05 -2.13
N PHE A 168 -4.61 -8.85 -1.21
CA PHE A 168 -4.78 -10.30 -1.16
C PHE A 168 -5.54 -10.66 0.12
N SER A 169 -6.77 -11.18 -0.02
CA SER A 169 -7.64 -11.45 1.14
C SER A 169 -8.54 -12.66 0.94
N LYS A 170 -8.91 -13.34 2.03
CA LYS A 170 -9.98 -14.35 2.06
C LYS A 170 -10.90 -14.09 3.26
N PRO A 171 -12.20 -14.43 3.18
CA PRO A 171 -13.06 -14.42 4.36
C PRO A 171 -12.56 -15.49 5.36
N ALA A 172 -12.45 -15.13 6.64
CA ALA A 172 -12.01 -16.04 7.69
C ALA A 172 -13.16 -16.89 8.25
N HIS A 173 -14.39 -16.39 8.19
CA HIS A 173 -15.60 -17.06 8.72
C HIS A 173 -16.83 -16.82 7.82
N PRO A 174 -17.89 -17.66 7.89
CA PRO A 174 -19.09 -17.50 7.08
C PRO A 174 -19.75 -16.11 7.17
N LEU A 175 -19.77 -15.50 8.36
CA LEU A 175 -20.28 -14.13 8.56
C LEU A 175 -19.45 -13.09 7.80
N SER A 176 -18.13 -13.27 7.73
CA SER A 176 -17.26 -12.40 6.92
C SER A 176 -17.45 -12.62 5.42
N ALA A 177 -17.89 -13.81 4.99
CA ALA A 177 -18.22 -14.09 3.60
C ALA A 177 -19.44 -13.27 3.13
N LEU A 178 -20.44 -13.09 4.00
CA LEU A 178 -21.60 -12.24 3.71
C LEU A 178 -21.21 -10.76 3.50
N CYS A 179 -20.25 -10.26 4.29
CA CYS A 179 -19.75 -8.89 4.17
C CYS A 179 -18.64 -8.75 3.10
N TYR A 180 -18.21 -9.84 2.47
CA TYR A 180 -17.06 -9.82 1.58
C TYR A 180 -17.24 -8.94 0.32
N PRO A 181 -18.42 -8.86 -0.32
CA PRO A 181 -18.65 -7.91 -1.40
C PRO A 181 -18.38 -6.46 -1.00
N TYR A 182 -18.76 -6.08 0.24
CA TYR A 182 -18.47 -4.76 0.79
C TYR A 182 -16.96 -4.55 0.98
N VAL A 183 -16.26 -5.54 1.54
CA VAL A 183 -14.79 -5.51 1.68
C VAL A 183 -14.12 -5.28 0.31
N ARG A 184 -14.55 -5.98 -0.74
CA ARG A 184 -14.00 -5.80 -2.09
C ARG A 184 -14.28 -4.40 -2.65
N LEU A 185 -15.48 -3.86 -2.41
CA LEU A 185 -15.82 -2.50 -2.79
C LEU A 185 -14.88 -1.49 -2.11
N ARG A 186 -14.65 -1.62 -0.80
CA ARG A 186 -13.74 -0.76 -0.03
C ARG A 186 -12.28 -0.91 -0.45
N GLN A 187 -11.82 -2.12 -0.75
CA GLN A 187 -10.48 -2.37 -1.32
C GLN A 187 -10.29 -1.64 -2.66
N ARG A 188 -11.26 -1.75 -3.58
CA ARG A 188 -11.22 -1.04 -4.86
C ARG A 188 -11.27 0.48 -4.69
N HIS A 189 -12.11 0.97 -3.79
CA HIS A 189 -12.19 2.39 -3.46
C HIS A 189 -10.84 2.89 -2.92
N PHE A 190 -10.25 2.15 -2.00
CA PHE A 190 -8.93 2.44 -1.47
C PHE A 190 -7.85 2.46 -2.55
N ALA A 191 -7.79 1.44 -3.39
CA ALA A 191 -6.79 1.35 -4.44
C ALA A 191 -6.85 2.56 -5.40
N ARG A 192 -8.08 3.03 -5.70
CA ARG A 192 -8.30 4.23 -6.53
C ARG A 192 -7.87 5.51 -5.83
N GLU A 193 -8.29 5.74 -4.58
CA GLU A 193 -7.97 6.97 -3.85
C GLU A 193 -6.48 7.05 -3.47
N SER A 194 -5.88 5.91 -3.11
CA SER A 194 -4.44 5.77 -2.90
C SER A 194 -3.65 6.19 -4.14
N GLY A 195 -4.05 5.70 -5.33
CA GLY A 195 -3.41 6.08 -6.58
C GLY A 195 -3.51 7.58 -6.89
N LYS A 196 -4.66 8.19 -6.62
CA LYS A 196 -4.83 9.65 -6.73
C LYS A 196 -3.94 10.41 -5.74
N ALA A 197 -3.76 9.91 -4.53
CA ALA A 197 -2.89 10.54 -3.54
C ALA A 197 -1.41 10.53 -3.98
N VAL A 198 -0.93 9.42 -4.53
CA VAL A 198 0.43 9.35 -5.11
C VAL A 198 0.57 10.31 -6.28
N LEU A 199 -0.40 10.33 -7.21
CA LEU A 199 -0.43 11.27 -8.34
C LEU A 199 -0.34 12.73 -7.88
N ARG A 200 -1.15 13.13 -6.90
CA ARG A 200 -1.13 14.49 -6.34
C ARG A 200 0.23 14.83 -5.72
N HIS A 201 0.83 13.89 -5.00
CA HIS A 201 2.13 14.09 -4.38
C HIS A 201 3.24 14.30 -5.42
N VAL A 202 3.26 13.45 -6.46
CA VAL A 202 4.21 13.58 -7.57
C VAL A 202 4.01 14.90 -8.31
N ALA A 203 2.76 15.27 -8.63
CA ALA A 203 2.46 16.52 -9.31
C ALA A 203 2.90 17.76 -8.50
N ALA A 204 2.67 17.76 -7.19
CA ALA A 204 3.11 18.83 -6.30
C ALA A 204 4.64 18.94 -6.26
N ALA A 205 5.35 17.82 -6.10
CA ALA A 205 6.81 17.79 -6.05
C ALA A 205 7.47 18.22 -7.37
N CYS A 206 6.89 17.84 -8.52
CA CYS A 206 7.34 18.28 -9.83
C CYS A 206 7.00 19.75 -10.13
N SER A 207 6.08 20.37 -9.38
CA SER A 207 5.76 21.79 -9.51
C SER A 207 6.72 22.64 -8.66
N SER A 208 7.08 22.18 -7.45
CA SER A 208 8.07 22.85 -6.60
C SER A 208 9.49 22.85 -7.17
N SER A 209 9.84 21.86 -7.99
CA SER A 209 11.15 21.80 -8.66
C SER A 209 11.27 22.71 -9.89
N ARG A 210 10.17 23.31 -10.35
CA ARG A 210 10.13 24.17 -11.56
C ARG A 210 10.17 25.67 -11.25
N THR A 211 10.13 26.08 -9.98
CA THR A 211 10.25 27.49 -9.59
C THR A 211 11.73 27.88 -9.59
N PRO A 212 12.19 28.79 -10.47
CA PRO A 212 13.57 29.27 -10.42
C PRO A 212 13.80 30.07 -9.12
N PRO A 213 15.03 30.06 -8.56
CA PRO A 213 15.36 30.89 -7.41
C PRO A 213 15.16 32.37 -7.75
N PRO A 214 14.74 33.22 -6.79
CA PRO A 214 14.64 34.65 -7.01
C PRO A 214 16.02 35.18 -7.41
N THR A 215 16.07 35.89 -8.54
CA THR A 215 17.26 36.60 -9.00
C THR A 215 17.57 37.67 -7.95
N GLN A 216 18.72 37.53 -7.27
CA GLN A 216 19.29 38.61 -6.46
C GLN A 216 19.95 39.64 -7.36
#